data_AF-A0A4W5KHK9-F1
#
_entry.id   AF-A0A4W5KHK9-F1
#
_cell.length_a   1.000
_cell.length_b   1.000
_cell.length_c   1.000
_cell.angle_alpha   90.00
_cell.angle_beta   90.00
_cell.angle_gamma   90.00
#
_symmetry.space_group_name_H-M   'P 1'
#
loop_
_entity.id
_entity.type
_entity.pdbx_description
1 polymer ?
#
loop_
_entity_poly.entity_id
_entity_poly.type
_entity_poly.pdbx_seq_one_letter_code
_entity_poly.pdbx_strand_id
1 'polypeptide(L)'
;MVACPPGEGPFNSGQCPDIRKLQPSQIVHYLRRVNFSTPVGDLIHFDINGDPPASYDIINWHVTPEGTAEFVQVGHFLSSVGEDDQFHINMEKVVWGGGSGDEVSTM
;
A
#
# COMPACT_ATOMS: atom_id res chain seq x y z
N MET A 1 15.70 -11.95 7.60
CA MET A 1 16.24 -11.54 8.92
C MET A 1 17.68 -11.10 8.71
N VAL A 2 18.03 -9.92 9.22
CA VAL A 2 19.21 -9.07 8.91
C VAL A 2 20.47 -9.86 8.49
N ALA A 3 20.69 -10.00 7.19
CA ALA A 3 21.97 -10.42 6.63
C ALA A 3 22.65 -9.15 6.10
N CYS A 4 23.33 -8.44 6.99
CA CYS A 4 24.38 -7.54 6.57
C CYS A 4 25.67 -8.36 6.63
N PRO A 5 26.26 -8.75 5.48
CA PRO A 5 27.50 -9.51 5.49
C PRO A 5 28.64 -8.67 6.07
N PRO A 6 29.52 -9.24 6.92
CA PRO A 6 30.68 -8.51 7.43
C PRO A 6 31.53 -7.96 6.29
N GLY A 7 31.84 -6.65 6.32
CA GLY A 7 32.62 -5.98 5.27
C GLY A 7 31.78 -5.40 4.13
N GLU A 8 30.48 -5.70 4.07
CA GLU A 8 29.55 -5.17 3.06
C GLU A 8 28.53 -4.20 3.67
N GLY A 9 28.71 -3.85 4.95
CA GLY A 9 27.84 -2.91 5.63
C GLY A 9 27.98 -1.49 5.08
N PRO A 10 26.89 -0.71 5.07
CA PRO A 10 26.88 0.59 4.41
C PRO A 10 27.51 1.71 5.25
N PHE A 11 28.09 1.38 6.41
CA PHE A 11 28.76 2.31 7.31
C PHE A 11 30.29 2.15 7.23
N ASN A 12 31.01 3.00 7.95
CA ASN A 12 32.46 3.14 7.88
C ASN A 12 33.19 1.80 7.80
N SER A 13 33.98 1.60 6.74
CA SER A 13 34.78 0.39 6.50
C SER A 13 33.96 -0.91 6.37
N GLY A 14 32.76 -0.85 5.78
CA GLY A 14 31.97 -2.07 5.54
C GLY A 14 31.23 -2.57 6.77
N GLN A 15 31.06 -1.71 7.78
CA GLN A 15 30.57 -2.13 9.10
C GLN A 15 29.05 -2.28 9.10
N CYS A 16 28.59 -3.42 9.60
CA CYS A 16 27.18 -3.66 9.86
C CYS A 16 26.78 -3.05 11.20
N PRO A 17 25.57 -2.48 11.33
CA PRO A 17 25.11 -1.94 12.59
C PRO A 17 24.85 -3.06 13.60
N ASP A 18 25.15 -2.80 14.87
CA ASP A 18 24.66 -3.65 15.96
C ASP A 18 23.16 -3.40 16.16
N ILE A 19 22.34 -4.40 15.82
CA ILE A 19 20.88 -4.32 15.94
C ILE A 19 20.40 -4.03 17.37
N ARG A 20 21.22 -4.33 18.39
CA ARG A 20 20.90 -4.06 19.80
C ARG A 20 21.21 -2.62 20.21
N LYS A 21 21.96 -1.87 19.38
CA LYS A 21 22.45 -0.51 19.66
C LYS A 21 22.30 0.40 18.44
N LEU A 22 21.15 0.32 17.77
CA LEU A 22 20.87 1.13 16.59
C LEU A 22 20.78 2.62 16.93
N GLN A 23 21.51 3.42 16.16
CA GLN A 23 21.34 4.87 16.17
C GLN A 23 20.23 5.28 15.19
N PRO A 24 19.45 6.35 15.47
CA PRO A 24 18.41 6.82 14.56
C PRO A 24 18.89 7.06 13.12
N SER A 25 20.11 7.60 12.94
CA SER A 25 20.71 7.81 11.62
C SER A 25 20.95 6.51 10.85
N GLN A 26 21.28 5.41 11.54
CA GLN A 26 21.44 4.10 10.92
C GLN A 26 20.09 3.54 10.47
N ILE A 27 19.03 3.77 11.25
CA ILE A 27 17.67 3.35 10.88
C ILE A 27 17.20 4.09 9.62
N VAL A 28 17.36 5.42 9.59
CA VAL A 28 17.01 6.24 8.41
C VAL A 28 17.76 5.79 7.16
N HIS A 29 19.04 5.40 7.31
CA HIS A 29 19.82 4.88 6.19
C HIS A 29 19.17 3.65 5.53
N TYR A 30 18.69 2.70 6.33
CA TYR A 30 18.02 1.49 5.81
C TYR A 30 16.61 1.80 5.32
N LEU A 31 15.84 2.63 6.03
CA LEU A 31 14.48 3.01 5.61
C LEU A 31 14.50 3.63 4.20
N ARG A 32 15.46 4.50 3.89
CA ARG A 32 15.62 5.09 2.55
C ARG A 32 15.96 4.09 1.43
N ARG A 33 16.27 2.84 1.76
CA ARG A 33 16.70 1.80 0.81
C ARG A 33 15.82 0.55 0.86
N VAL A 34 14.75 0.55 1.65
CA VAL A 34 13.86 -0.60 1.67
C VAL A 34 13.21 -0.75 0.29
N ASN A 35 13.17 -1.99 -0.17
CA ASN A 35 12.47 -2.39 -1.37
C ASN A 35 12.06 -3.84 -1.17
N PHE A 36 10.82 -4.06 -0.73
CA PHE A 36 10.31 -5.39 -0.43
C PHE A 36 8.81 -5.48 -0.73
N SER A 37 8.32 -6.70 -0.97
CA SER A 37 6.90 -6.97 -1.10
C SER A 37 6.30 -7.48 0.21
N THR A 38 5.11 -7.03 0.57
CA THR A 38 4.34 -7.57 1.69
C THR A 38 3.80 -8.97 1.36
N PRO A 39 3.35 -9.76 2.36
CA PRO A 39 2.72 -11.06 2.09
C PRO A 39 1.47 -10.99 1.20
N VAL A 40 0.82 -9.84 1.10
CA VAL A 40 -0.35 -9.60 0.26
C VAL A 40 0.00 -9.05 -1.13
N GLY A 41 1.29 -8.83 -1.41
CA GLY A 41 1.80 -8.46 -2.74
C GLY A 41 2.19 -6.99 -2.91
N ASP A 42 1.89 -6.12 -1.94
CA ASP A 42 2.19 -4.69 -2.04
C ASP A 42 3.70 -4.44 -2.05
N LEU A 43 4.17 -3.63 -3.00
CA LEU A 43 5.57 -3.21 -3.06
C LEU A 43 5.80 -1.99 -2.16
N ILE A 44 6.66 -2.15 -1.15
CA ILE A 44 7.07 -1.09 -0.22
C ILE A 44 8.48 -0.61 -0.56
N HIS A 45 8.57 0.65 -0.96
CA HIS A 45 9.80 1.43 -1.09
C HIS A 45 9.50 2.88 -0.73
N PHE A 46 10.50 3.74 -0.72
CA PHE A 46 10.31 5.19 -0.55
C PHE A 46 11.00 5.95 -1.66
N ASP A 47 10.36 7.00 -2.15
CA ASP A 47 10.95 7.91 -3.13
C ASP A 47 12.02 8.82 -2.49
N ILE A 48 12.53 9.78 -3.27
CA ILE A 48 13.55 10.73 -2.79
C ILE A 48 13.06 11.63 -1.64
N ASN A 49 11.75 11.85 -1.54
CA ASN A 49 11.11 12.65 -0.51
C ASN A 49 10.77 11.83 0.75
N GLY A 50 10.79 10.49 0.63
CA GLY A 50 10.43 9.58 1.71
C GLY A 50 8.96 9.14 1.66
N ASP A 51 8.29 9.33 0.53
CA ASP A 51 6.90 8.94 0.32
C ASP A 51 6.82 7.48 -0.18
N PRO A 52 5.93 6.64 0.38
CA PRO A 52 5.71 5.30 -0.14
C PRO A 52 4.83 5.33 -1.39
N PRO A 53 4.81 4.25 -2.19
CA PRO A 53 3.81 4.08 -3.23
C PRO A 53 2.40 4.22 -2.66
N ALA A 54 1.56 5.01 -3.32
CA ALA A 54 0.15 5.05 -3.05
C ALA A 54 -0.50 3.69 -3.34
N SER A 55 -1.24 3.18 -2.34
CA SER A 55 -2.07 1.98 -2.40
C SER A 55 -3.39 2.30 -1.71
N TYR A 56 -4.51 2.15 -2.43
CA TYR A 56 -5.85 2.47 -1.93
C TYR A 56 -6.85 1.39 -2.29
N ASP A 57 -7.74 1.07 -1.35
CA ASP A 57 -8.92 0.28 -1.64
C ASP A 57 -10.04 1.17 -2.19
N ILE A 58 -10.71 0.69 -3.24
CA ILE A 58 -11.91 1.34 -3.77
C ILE A 58 -13.11 0.68 -3.11
N ILE A 59 -13.78 1.44 -2.24
CA ILE A 59 -14.97 0.98 -1.50
C ILE A 59 -16.24 1.51 -2.15
N ASN A 60 -17.27 0.67 -2.19
CA ASN A 60 -18.62 1.03 -2.61
C ASN A 60 -19.57 0.80 -1.43
N TRP A 61 -20.52 1.73 -1.23
CA TRP A 61 -21.43 1.72 -0.10
C TRP A 61 -22.71 0.98 -0.50
N HIS A 62 -22.99 -0.12 0.18
CA HIS A 62 -24.16 -0.96 -0.05
C HIS A 62 -25.14 -0.76 1.09
N VAL A 63 -26.43 -0.59 0.78
CA VAL A 63 -27.48 -0.49 1.80
C VAL A 63 -27.99 -1.90 2.10
N THR A 64 -27.87 -2.32 3.35
CA THR A 64 -28.37 -3.61 3.82
C THR A 64 -29.90 -3.59 3.88
N PRO A 65 -30.57 -4.77 3.93
CA PRO A 65 -32.02 -4.84 4.13
C PRO A 65 -32.53 -4.12 5.39
N GLU A 66 -31.67 -3.96 6.39
CA GLU A 66 -31.94 -3.25 7.65
C GLU A 66 -31.76 -1.72 7.52
N GLY A 67 -31.40 -1.22 6.34
CA GLY A 67 -31.19 0.20 6.06
C GLY A 67 -29.83 0.74 6.53
N THR A 68 -28.88 -0.14 6.84
CA THR A 68 -27.52 0.25 7.27
C THR A 68 -26.55 0.25 6.10
N ALA A 69 -25.43 0.97 6.20
CA ALA A 69 -24.41 1.00 5.16
C ALA A 69 -23.31 -0.04 5.41
N GLU A 70 -23.01 -0.84 4.41
CA GLU A 70 -21.88 -1.77 4.34
C GLU A 70 -20.83 -1.25 3.35
N PHE A 71 -19.55 -1.30 3.73
CA PHE A 71 -18.44 -0.84 2.90
C PHE A 71 -17.81 -2.05 2.20
N VAL A 72 -18.14 -2.23 0.93
CA VAL A 72 -17.65 -3.37 0.14
C VAL A 72 -16.49 -2.91 -0.74
N GLN A 73 -15.34 -3.57 -0.63
CA GLN A 73 -14.23 -3.34 -1.55
C GLN A 73 -14.59 -3.88 -2.94
N VAL A 74 -14.65 -2.97 -3.91
CA VAL A 74 -14.96 -3.27 -5.32
C VAL A 74 -13.72 -3.16 -6.21
N GLY A 75 -12.62 -2.63 -5.69
CA GLY A 75 -11.42 -2.41 -6.47
C GLY A 75 -10.23 -1.96 -5.64
N HIS A 76 -9.17 -1.56 -6.32
CA HIS A 76 -7.98 -0.98 -5.73
C HIS A 76 -7.27 -0.04 -6.71
N PHE A 77 -6.42 0.82 -6.16
CA PHE A 77 -5.46 1.61 -6.90
C PHE A 77 -4.04 1.35 -6.35
N LEU A 78 -3.10 1.02 -7.22
CA LEU A 78 -1.70 0.73 -6.90
C LEU A 78 -0.78 1.56 -7.80
N SER A 79 -0.17 2.62 -7.27
CA SER A 79 0.77 3.46 -8.04
C SER A 79 2.11 2.78 -8.37
N SER A 80 2.37 1.61 -7.78
CA SER A 80 3.61 0.85 -7.99
C SER A 80 3.62 0.01 -9.26
N VAL A 81 2.50 -0.11 -9.96
CA VAL A 81 2.37 -0.84 -11.23
C VAL A 81 2.22 0.13 -12.41
N GLY A 82 2.19 -0.38 -13.64
CA GLY A 82 2.09 0.45 -14.85
C GLY A 82 0.76 1.21 -14.96
N GLU A 83 0.73 2.27 -15.78
CA GLU A 83 -0.44 3.16 -15.92
C GLU A 83 -1.73 2.41 -16.31
N ASP A 84 -1.63 1.31 -17.04
CA ASP A 84 -2.75 0.49 -17.48
C ASP A 84 -3.30 -0.44 -16.38
N ASP A 85 -2.47 -0.78 -15.38
CA ASP A 85 -2.79 -1.75 -14.32
C ASP A 85 -3.01 -1.09 -12.95
N GLN A 86 -2.66 0.20 -12.81
CA GLN A 86 -2.69 0.90 -11.52
C GLN A 86 -4.11 1.08 -10.97
N PHE A 87 -5.14 0.98 -11.78
CA PHE A 87 -6.53 1.17 -11.37
C PHE A 87 -7.38 -0.01 -11.78
N HIS A 88 -7.96 -0.70 -10.81
CA HIS A 88 -8.81 -1.86 -11.05
C HIS A 88 -10.13 -1.74 -10.28
N ILE A 89 -11.24 -1.89 -10.99
CA ILE A 89 -12.58 -2.01 -10.41
C ILE A 89 -13.26 -3.26 -10.98
N ASN A 90 -13.78 -4.09 -10.09
CA ASN A 90 -14.70 -5.15 -10.43
C ASN A 90 -16.14 -4.59 -10.47
N MET A 91 -16.59 -4.26 -11.67
CA MET A 91 -17.92 -3.71 -11.92
C MET A 91 -19.07 -4.64 -11.51
N GLU A 92 -18.86 -5.95 -11.43
CA GLU A 92 -19.89 -6.91 -10.98
C GLU A 92 -20.21 -6.78 -9.49
N LYS A 93 -19.28 -6.22 -8.70
CA LYS A 93 -19.48 -5.94 -7.27
C LYS A 93 -20.06 -4.56 -7.00
N VAL A 94 -20.13 -3.69 -8.00
CA VAL A 94 -20.59 -2.32 -7.84
C VAL A 94 -22.12 -2.28 -7.81
N VAL A 95 -22.66 -1.63 -6.79
CA VAL A 95 -24.09 -1.37 -6.63
C VAL A 95 -24.31 0.14 -6.69
N TRP A 96 -25.04 0.58 -7.71
CA TRP A 96 -25.45 1.97 -7.87
C TRP A 96 -26.68 2.27 -7.02
N GLY A 97 -26.76 3.49 -6.49
CA GLY A 97 -27.85 3.90 -5.58
C GLY A 97 -27.86 3.15 -4.26
N GLY A 98 -26.75 2.49 -3.90
CA GLY A 98 -26.67 1.67 -2.69
C GLY A 98 -27.60 0.46 -2.69
N GLY A 99 -28.26 0.13 -3.79
CA GLY A 99 -29.18 -1.00 -3.89
C GLY A 99 -30.60 -0.71 -3.41
N SER A 100 -30.95 0.56 -3.11
CA SER A 100 -32.30 0.93 -2.69
C SER A 100 -33.36 0.77 -3.80
N GLY A 101 -32.93 0.55 -5.05
CA GLY A 101 -33.82 0.47 -6.21
C GLY A 101 -34.36 1.83 -6.66
N ASP A 102 -34.01 2.92 -5.96
CA ASP A 102 -34.33 4.27 -6.40
C ASP A 102 -33.43 4.66 -7.58
N GLU A 103 -34.03 5.29 -8.58
CA GLU A 103 -33.31 5.77 -9.75
C GLU A 103 -32.26 6.79 -9.31
N VAL A 104 -30.97 6.49 -9.53
CA VAL A 104 -29.91 7.47 -9.29
C VAL A 104 -30.08 8.56 -10.32
N SER A 105 -30.63 9.71 -9.90
CA SER A 105 -30.82 10.87 -10.76
C SER A 105 -29.47 11.30 -11.32
N THR A 106 -29.23 10.98 -12.59
CA THR A 106 -28.08 11.47 -13.34
C THR A 106 -28.34 12.95 -13.66
N MET A 107 -27.50 13.84 -13.13
CA MET A 107 -27.50 15.26 -13.52
C MET A 107 -27.12 15.44 -14.98
#